data_AF-A0A1G7QVL3-F1
#
_entry.id   AF-A0A1G7QVL3-F1
#
_cell.length_a   1.000
_cell.length_b   1.000
_cell.length_c   1.000
_cell.angle_alpha   90.00
_cell.angle_beta   90.00
_cell.angle_gamma   90.00
#
_symmetry.space_group_name_H-M   'P 1'
#
loop_
_entity.id
_entity.type
_entity.pdbx_description
1 polymer ?
#
loop_
_entity_poly.entity_id
_entity_poly.type
_entity_poly.pdbx_seq_one_letter_code
_entity_poly.pdbx_strand_id
1 'polypeptide(L)' 'LKGRFLLSINDVPEIREIFSWAEIEPVRTTYSIAGKGQSIPAAELLIRGNVR' A
#
# COMPACT_ATOMS: atom_id res chain seq x y z
N LEU A 1 19.49 7.30 11.28
CA LEU A 1 18.97 5.92 11.43
C LEU A 1 18.94 5.28 10.05
N LYS A 2 19.58 4.12 9.86
CA LYS A 2 19.42 3.29 8.66
C LYS A 2 18.62 2.05 9.07
N GLY A 3 17.35 1.99 8.68
CA GLY A 3 16.44 0.92 9.09
C GLY A 3 15.65 0.41 7.91
N ARG A 4 15.37 -0.90 7.91
CA ARG A 4 14.43 -1.51 6.96
C ARG A 4 13.02 -1.11 7.36
N PHE A 5 12.15 -0.86 6.38
CA PHE A 5 10.73 -0.62 6.63
C PHE A 5 9.86 -1.41 5.68
N LEU A 6 8.63 -1.67 6.13
CA LEU A 6 7.51 -2.17 5.35
C LEU A 6 6.31 -1.26 5.65
N LEU A 7 5.64 -0.77 4.61
CA LEU A 7 4.47 0.10 4.70
C LEU A 7 3.33 -0.50 3.87
N SER A 8 2.13 -0.59 4.46
CA SER A 8 0.87 -0.84 3.75
C SER A 8 0.11 0.47 3.62
N ILE A 9 -0.37 0.79 2.41
CA ILE A 9 -1.08 2.04 2.11
C ILE A 9 -1.97 1.87 0.86
N ASN A 10 -2.98 2.73 0.72
CA ASN A 10 -3.86 2.73 -0.45
C ASN A 10 -3.10 3.00 -1.76
N ASP A 11 -3.47 2.29 -2.82
CA ASP A 11 -2.93 2.46 -4.16
C ASP A 11 -3.57 3.66 -4.87
N VAL A 12 -2.88 4.80 -4.81
CA VAL A 12 -3.22 6.01 -5.57
C VAL A 12 -1.98 6.52 -6.31
N PRO A 13 -2.13 7.25 -7.44
CA PRO A 13 -1.00 7.73 -8.25
C PRO A 13 0.07 8.48 -7.45
N GLU A 14 -0.35 9.32 -6.51
CA GLU A 14 0.53 10.15 -5.69
C GLU A 14 1.45 9.32 -4.79
N ILE A 15 0.94 8.21 -4.23
CA ILE A 15 1.73 7.29 -3.41
C ILE A 15 2.79 6.59 -4.25
N ARG A 16 2.44 6.19 -5.48
CA ARG A 16 3.40 5.56 -6.41
C ARG A 16 4.52 6.52 -6.80
N GLU A 17 4.20 7.81 -6.98
CA GLU A 17 5.19 8.84 -7.29
C GLU A 17 6.15 9.06 -6.10
N ILE A 18 5.60 9.28 -4.89
CA ILE A 18 6.38 9.54 -3.66
C ILE A 18 7.34 8.40 -3.33
N PHE A 19 6.91 7.15 -3.53
CA PHE A 19 7.69 5.95 -3.19
C PHE A 19 8.32 5.25 -4.40
N SER A 20 8.41 5.92 -5.56
CA SER A 20 8.98 5.36 -6.79
C SER A 20 10.43 4.85 -6.66
N TRP A 21 11.14 5.25 -5.61
CA TRP A 21 12.49 4.81 -5.27
C TRP A 21 12.53 3.49 -4.46
N ALA A 22 11.39 2.99 -3.98
CA ALA A 22 11.26 1.79 -3.17
C ALA A 22 10.69 0.60 -3.97
N GLU A 23 10.73 -0.59 -3.39
CA GLU A 23 10.04 -1.74 -3.96
C GLU A 23 8.54 -1.64 -3.66
N ILE A 24 7.69 -1.68 -4.70
CA ILE A 24 6.23 -1.54 -4.60
C ILE A 24 5.56 -2.81 -5.10
N GLU A 25 4.73 -3.43 -4.27
CA GLU A 25 3.93 -4.60 -4.60
C GLU A 25 2.43 -4.29 -4.48
N PRO A 26 1.65 -4.33 -5.57
CA PRO A 26 0.20 -4.14 -5.49
C PRO A 26 -0.49 -5.38 -4.92
N VAL A 27 -1.37 -5.16 -3.96
CA VAL A 27 -2.20 -6.18 -3.33
C VAL A 27 -3.68 -5.80 -3.41
N ARG A 28 -4.54 -6.79 -3.64
CA ARG A 28 -5.99 -6.58 -3.61
C ARG A 28 -6.48 -6.83 -2.20
N THR A 29 -7.07 -5.83 -1.55
CA THR A 29 -7.73 -6.00 -0.26
C THR A 29 -9.23 -5.77 -0.41
N THR A 30 -10.00 -6.62 0.28
CA THR A 30 -11.44 -6.43 0.42
C THR A 30 -11.70 -5.89 1.80
N TYR A 31 -11.99 -4.59 1.92
CA TYR A 31 -12.48 -4.04 3.17
C TYR A 31 -13.89 -4.58 3.42
N SER A 32 -14.01 -5.53 4.36
CA SER A 32 -15.30 -5.91 4.92
C SER A 32 -15.67 -4.89 6.01
N ILE A 33 -16.22 -3.74 5.59
CA ILE A 33 -16.84 -2.84 6.57
C ILE A 33 -18.11 -3.55 7.08
N ALA A 34 -18.07 -3.95 8.35
CA ALA A 34 -19.21 -4.47 9.09
C ALA A 34 -20.26 -3.37 9.29
N GLY A 35 -21.05 -3.08 8.25
CA GLY A 35 -22.06 -2.04 8.31
C GLY A 35 -22.64 -1.71 6.95
N LYS A 36 -23.67 -2.47 6.55
CA LYS A 36 -24.58 -2.16 5.43
C LYS A 36 -23.90 -1.87 4.08
N GLY A 37 -23.47 -2.94 3.42
CA GLY A 37 -23.70 -3.14 1.99
C GLY A 37 -23.05 -2.14 1.05
N GLN A 38 -21.73 -2.27 0.86
CA GLN A 38 -21.04 -2.23 -0.43
C GLN A 38 -19.56 -2.52 -0.16
N SER A 39 -19.09 -3.70 -0.58
CA SER A 39 -17.66 -4.03 -0.55
C SER A 39 -16.97 -3.21 -1.63
N ILE A 40 -16.37 -2.07 -1.26
CA ILE A 40 -15.56 -1.29 -2.20
C ILE A 40 -14.22 -2.04 -2.33
N PRO A 41 -13.83 -2.49 -3.55
CA PRO A 41 -12.49 -2.99 -3.77
C PRO A 41 -11.50 -1.88 -3.45
N ALA A 42 -10.58 -2.10 -2.50
CA ALA A 42 -9.46 -1.21 -2.31
C ALA A 42 -8.22 -1.89 -2.91
N ALA A 43 -7.57 -1.19 -3.82
CA ALA A 43 -6.21 -1.54 -4.19
C ALA A 43 -5.29 -0.99 -3.11
N GLU A 44 -4.43 -1.83 -2.56
CA GLU A 44 -3.40 -1.46 -1.58
C GLU A 44 -2.02 -1.76 -2.16
N LEU A 45 -1.00 -1.12 -1.59
CA LEU A 45 0.41 -1.32 -1.91
C LEU A 45 1.14 -1.79 -0.66
N LEU A 46 2.04 -2.76 -0.83
CA LEU A 46 3.13 -3.04 0.11
C LEU A 46 4.40 -2.37 -0.41
N ILE A 47 4.99 -1.48 0.39
CA ILE A 47 6.19 -0.71 0.03
C ILE A 47 7.34 -1.10 0.96
N ARG A 48 8.47 -1.52 0.38
CA ARG A 48 9.67 -1.95 1.13
C ARG A 48 10.84 -1.03 0.86
N GLY A 49 11.42 -0.51 1.95
CA GLY A 49 12.63 0.29 1.90
C GLY A 49 13.88 -0.56 1.74
N ASN A 50 14.56 -0.43 0.60
CA ASN A 50 15.86 -1.05 0.41
C ASN A 50 16.93 -0.29 1.21
N VAL A 51 17.47 -0.95 2.23
CA VAL A 51 18.68 -0.48 2.92
C VAL A 51 19.87 -1.07 2.19
N ARG A 52 20.59 -0.24 1.42
CA ARG A 52 21.97 -0.54 1.03
C ARG A 52 22.94 -0.04 2.10
#